data_AF-A0A238K8Z0-F1
#
_entry.id   AF-A0A238K8Z0-F1
#
_cell.length_a   1.000
_cell.length_b   1.000
_cell.length_c   1.000
_cell.angle_alpha   90.00
_cell.angle_beta   90.00
_cell.angle_gamma   90.00
#
_symmetry.space_group_name_H-M   'P 1'
#
loop_
_entity.id
_entity.type
_entity.pdbx_description
1 polymer ?
#
loop_
_entity_poly.entity_id
_entity_poly.type
_entity_poly.pdbx_seq_one_letter_code
_entity_poly.pdbx_strand_id
1 'polypeptide(L)'
;MHRQIGFRETTRVLAAAAFWMLVSWNQALAQSCELPSQLSRLVDSLAALPDDEGSISVRTAAQIASLLENIDDQSLVADLRENGLVSLSRLVGDVTNEADRIATSVEVSDARRLNLILRDLNQQTLIACAHAGDAVFEQFEQDSYDGFSSIADLDWQAVNGLLTESKTVGMGVLVTLVGGVVGVLYLIDSGYRMVMALMYNRKACRIPVTLRLGTQTFQATIVTLGRGGCRVHPTDLDEFDDHLAQMRQVPTLFDIDGFVIEANISAIYEDVSDFRFRQNIHLRAQKTLLKLSTISPYYVKKTGKKPTSQEKQLAL
;
A
#
# COMPACT_ATOMS: atom_id res chain seq x y z
N MET A 1 44.12 -4.45 40.29
CA MET A 1 42.89 -5.25 40.11
C MET A 1 41.71 -4.29 40.01
N HIS A 2 41.39 -3.79 38.81
CA HIS A 2 40.24 -2.92 38.58
C HIS A 2 39.11 -3.71 37.92
N ARG A 3 37.93 -3.63 38.54
CA ARG A 3 36.67 -4.31 38.21
C ARG A 3 36.27 -4.11 36.74
N GLN A 4 36.22 -5.20 35.96
CA GLN A 4 35.51 -5.31 34.68
C GLN A 4 34.02 -5.66 34.91
N ILE A 5 33.34 -4.91 35.77
CA ILE A 5 31.89 -5.05 35.99
C ILE A 5 31.27 -3.76 35.49
N GLY A 6 30.69 -3.75 34.29
CA GLY A 6 29.97 -2.56 33.81
C GLY A 6 29.51 -2.58 32.36
N PHE A 7 30.13 -3.36 31.46
CA PHE A 7 29.77 -3.28 30.02
C PHE A 7 28.59 -4.18 29.62
N ARG A 8 28.32 -5.24 30.39
CA ARG A 8 27.27 -6.22 30.08
C ARG A 8 25.88 -5.80 30.57
N GLU A 9 25.81 -4.92 31.57
CA GLU A 9 24.55 -4.42 32.11
C GLU A 9 24.02 -3.22 31.32
N THR A 10 24.91 -2.31 30.90
CA THR A 10 24.54 -1.14 30.08
C THR A 10 23.96 -1.51 28.71
N THR A 11 24.49 -2.55 28.08
CA THR A 11 23.99 -3.04 26.78
C THR A 11 22.60 -3.66 26.87
N ARG A 12 22.24 -4.28 27.99
CA ARG A 12 20.90 -4.85 28.21
C ARG A 12 19.86 -3.77 28.46
N VAL A 13 20.21 -2.73 29.22
CA VAL A 13 19.31 -1.60 29.50
C VAL A 13 19.01 -0.81 28.23
N LEU A 14 20.00 -0.55 27.38
CA LEU A 14 19.80 0.15 26.10
C LEU A 14 18.95 -0.66 25.11
N ALA A 15 19.16 -1.98 25.02
CA ALA A 15 18.34 -2.84 24.16
C ALA A 15 16.89 -2.92 24.63
N ALA A 16 16.66 -2.98 25.95
CA ALA A 16 15.31 -2.93 26.51
C ALA A 16 14.65 -1.57 26.26
N ALA A 17 15.34 -0.46 26.47
CA ALA A 17 14.80 0.88 26.21
C ALA A 17 14.45 1.08 24.73
N ALA A 18 15.30 0.63 23.80
CA ALA A 18 15.01 0.67 22.36
C ALA A 18 13.81 -0.20 21.98
N PHE A 19 13.68 -1.39 22.57
CA PHE A 19 12.52 -2.26 22.35
C PHE A 19 11.22 -1.62 22.88
N TRP A 20 11.26 -0.98 24.06
CA TRP A 20 10.11 -0.27 24.61
C TRP A 20 9.74 0.99 23.81
N MET A 21 10.70 1.74 23.28
CA MET A 21 10.43 2.87 22.37
C MET A 21 9.78 2.42 21.05
N LEU A 22 10.19 1.27 20.50
CA LEU A 22 9.57 0.71 19.29
C LEU A 22 8.13 0.23 19.54
N VAL A 23 7.84 -0.26 20.75
CA VAL A 23 6.49 -0.70 21.15
C VAL A 23 5.56 0.48 21.43
N SER A 24 6.06 1.58 22.03
CA SER A 24 5.25 2.77 22.28
C SER A 24 4.98 3.61 21.02
N TRP A 25 5.88 3.63 20.04
CA TRP A 25 5.67 4.33 18.76
C TRP A 25 4.47 3.77 17.98
N ASN A 26 4.26 2.45 18.05
CA ASN A 26 3.11 1.81 17.40
C ASN A 26 1.76 2.14 18.07
N GLN A 27 1.75 2.59 19.33
CA GLN A 27 0.51 2.91 20.04
C GLN A 27 0.03 4.35 19.79
N ALA A 28 0.94 5.29 19.52
CA ALA A 28 0.58 6.68 19.22
C ALA A 28 -0.11 6.85 17.84
N LEU A 29 0.17 5.95 16.88
CA LEU A 29 -0.46 5.94 15.55
C LEU A 29 -1.90 5.40 15.55
N ALA A 30 -2.39 4.83 16.66
CA ALA A 30 -3.73 4.24 16.73
C ALA A 30 -4.81 5.23 17.19
N GLN A 31 -4.45 6.42 17.69
CA GLN A 31 -5.40 7.38 18.26
C GLN A 31 -5.91 8.45 17.29
N SER A 32 -5.31 8.59 16.09
CA SER A 32 -5.62 9.70 15.18
C SER A 32 -6.54 9.36 14.00
N CYS A 33 -7.18 8.18 14.00
CA CYS A 33 -8.09 7.79 12.93
C CYS A 33 -9.38 7.18 13.47
N GLU A 34 -10.09 7.96 14.27
CA GLU A 34 -11.45 7.61 14.70
C GLU A 34 -12.46 8.20 13.71
N LEU A 35 -13.39 7.35 13.23
CA LEU A 35 -14.57 7.83 12.53
C LEU A 35 -15.39 8.72 13.48
N PRO A 36 -16.06 9.77 12.98
CA PRO A 36 -16.96 10.57 13.79
C PRO A 36 -17.94 9.66 14.55
N SER A 37 -18.10 9.88 15.86
CA SER A 37 -18.85 8.98 16.74
C SER A 37 -20.32 8.78 16.34
N GLN A 38 -20.89 9.73 15.60
CA GLN A 38 -22.24 9.65 15.05
C GLN A 38 -22.31 8.65 13.89
N LEU A 39 -21.30 8.68 13.01
CA LEU A 39 -21.18 7.78 11.86
C LEU A 39 -20.89 6.35 12.29
N SER A 40 -20.04 6.15 13.31
CA SER A 40 -19.77 4.79 13.83
C SER A 40 -21.03 4.16 14.41
N ARG A 41 -21.83 4.90 15.19
CA ARG A 41 -23.11 4.41 15.72
C ARG A 41 -24.12 4.08 14.61
N LEU A 42 -24.16 4.87 13.54
CA LEU A 42 -25.02 4.61 12.39
C LEU A 42 -24.59 3.31 11.68
N VAL A 43 -23.29 3.17 11.40
CA VAL A 43 -22.71 1.98 10.77
C VAL A 43 -22.96 0.73 11.61
N ASP A 44 -22.78 0.80 12.94
CA ASP A 44 -23.07 -0.32 13.84
C ASP A 44 -24.55 -0.70 13.83
N SER A 45 -25.45 0.29 13.75
CA SER A 45 -26.89 0.07 13.69
C SER A 45 -27.31 -0.57 12.36
N LEU A 46 -26.66 -0.20 11.25
CA LEU A 46 -26.89 -0.79 9.92
C LEU A 46 -26.29 -2.19 9.82
N ALA A 47 -25.11 -2.43 10.41
CA ALA A 47 -24.45 -3.74 10.43
C ALA A 47 -25.18 -4.77 11.30
N ALA A 48 -26.03 -4.31 12.24
CA ALA A 48 -26.89 -5.16 13.05
C ALA A 48 -28.20 -5.57 12.36
N LEU A 49 -28.48 -5.07 11.15
CA LEU A 49 -29.64 -5.47 10.37
C LEU A 49 -29.50 -6.92 9.88
N PRO A 50 -30.60 -7.67 9.72
CA PRO A 50 -30.56 -9.01 9.17
C PRO A 50 -30.00 -8.99 7.74
N ASP A 51 -29.21 -10.02 7.39
CA ASP A 51 -28.58 -10.19 6.07
C ASP A 51 -29.58 -10.56 4.96
N ASP A 52 -30.83 -10.87 5.33
CA ASP A 52 -31.90 -11.24 4.42
C ASP A 52 -32.76 -10.03 4.04
N GLU A 53 -33.20 -9.98 2.79
CA GLU A 53 -34.17 -8.98 2.31
C GLU A 53 -35.48 -9.12 3.09
N GLY A 54 -36.02 -8.01 3.58
CA GLY A 54 -37.29 -8.04 4.31
C GLY A 54 -37.58 -6.80 5.14
N SER A 55 -38.76 -6.84 5.77
CA SER A 55 -39.23 -5.80 6.68
C SER A 55 -38.40 -5.78 7.95
N ILE A 56 -37.94 -4.59 8.34
CA ILE A 56 -37.30 -4.37 9.63
C ILE A 56 -38.32 -3.92 10.66
N SER A 57 -37.96 -4.03 11.95
CA SER A 57 -38.87 -3.54 12.99
C SER A 57 -39.01 -2.01 12.90
N VAL A 58 -40.23 -1.50 13.04
CA VAL A 58 -40.52 -0.04 13.07
C VAL A 58 -39.66 0.67 14.12
N ARG A 59 -39.35 -0.01 15.23
CA ARG A 59 -38.47 0.50 16.29
C ARG A 59 -37.03 0.70 15.78
N THR A 60 -36.51 -0.25 15.00
CA THR A 60 -35.17 -0.15 14.39
C THR A 60 -35.13 0.96 13.35
N ALA A 61 -36.14 1.06 12.49
CA ALA A 61 -36.25 2.14 11.50
C ALA A 61 -36.29 3.52 12.17
N ALA A 62 -37.09 3.68 13.23
CA ALA A 62 -37.16 4.93 14.00
C ALA A 62 -35.83 5.27 14.70
N GLN A 63 -35.09 4.25 15.17
CA GLN A 63 -33.76 4.46 15.74
C GLN A 63 -32.77 4.96 14.68
N ILE A 64 -32.76 4.37 13.48
CA ILE A 64 -31.91 4.83 12.36
C ILE A 64 -32.30 6.25 11.95
N ALA A 65 -33.59 6.56 11.82
CA ALA A 65 -34.08 7.90 11.53
C ALA A 65 -33.59 8.94 12.56
N SER A 66 -33.65 8.60 13.86
CA SER A 66 -33.17 9.49 14.92
C SER A 66 -31.66 9.70 14.89
N LEU A 67 -30.89 8.72 14.42
CA LEU A 67 -29.44 8.88 14.24
C LEU A 67 -29.14 9.79 13.05
N LEU A 68 -29.90 9.69 11.97
CA LEU A 68 -29.76 10.54 10.78
C LEU A 68 -30.12 11.99 11.06
N GLU A 69 -31.16 12.27 11.86
CA GLU A 69 -31.56 13.64 12.23
C GLU A 69 -30.45 14.38 13.00
N ASN A 70 -29.59 13.64 13.71
CA ASN A 70 -28.45 14.19 14.44
C ASN A 70 -27.18 14.33 13.60
N ILE A 71 -27.17 13.85 12.35
CA ILE A 71 -26.03 13.95 11.44
C ILE A 71 -26.28 15.15 10.52
N ASP A 72 -25.53 16.23 10.74
CA ASP A 72 -25.45 17.33 9.78
C ASP A 72 -24.37 17.01 8.73
N ASP A 73 -24.75 16.98 7.46
CA ASP A 73 -23.83 16.67 6.36
C ASP A 73 -22.66 17.66 6.31
N GLN A 74 -22.89 18.93 6.69
CA GLN A 74 -21.83 19.94 6.69
C GLN A 74 -20.84 19.72 7.82
N SER A 75 -21.32 19.46 9.04
CA SER A 75 -20.45 19.13 10.18
C SER A 75 -19.67 17.83 9.91
N LEU A 76 -20.32 16.82 9.33
CA LEU A 76 -19.68 15.54 9.07
C LEU A 76 -18.59 15.64 7.99
N VAL A 77 -18.79 16.45 6.94
CA VAL A 77 -17.73 16.74 5.95
C VAL A 77 -16.60 17.55 6.57
N ALA A 78 -16.91 18.48 7.48
CA ALA A 78 -15.89 19.25 8.21
C ALA A 78 -15.06 18.33 9.12
N ASP A 79 -15.69 17.45 9.89
CA ASP A 79 -15.04 16.47 10.76
C ASP A 79 -14.17 15.49 9.95
N LEU A 80 -14.69 14.97 8.83
CA LEU A 80 -13.90 14.12 7.94
C LEU A 80 -12.70 14.86 7.35
N ARG A 81 -12.83 16.17 7.07
CA ARG A 81 -11.74 16.98 6.56
C ARG A 81 -10.68 17.25 7.61
N GLU A 82 -11.09 17.57 8.83
CA GLU A 82 -10.20 17.79 9.98
C GLU A 82 -9.40 16.52 10.31
N ASN A 83 -10.02 15.34 10.17
CA ASN A 83 -9.37 14.05 10.41
C ASN A 83 -8.62 13.50 9.18
N GLY A 84 -8.49 14.25 8.08
CA GLY A 84 -7.77 13.81 6.87
C GLY A 84 -8.48 12.71 6.07
N LEU A 85 -9.76 12.47 6.34
CA LEU A 85 -10.62 11.44 5.75
C LEU A 85 -11.50 11.96 4.60
N VAL A 86 -11.06 13.02 3.89
CA VAL A 86 -11.84 13.66 2.81
C VAL A 86 -12.27 12.67 1.72
N SER A 87 -11.46 11.64 1.45
CA SER A 87 -11.77 10.58 0.48
C SER A 87 -13.02 9.77 0.85
N LEU A 88 -13.38 9.68 2.13
CA LEU A 88 -14.55 8.95 2.62
C LEU A 88 -15.87 9.71 2.42
N SER A 89 -15.83 11.02 2.14
CA SER A 89 -17.04 11.87 2.03
C SER A 89 -18.13 11.31 1.10
N ARG A 90 -17.73 10.74 -0.05
CA ARG A 90 -18.67 10.12 -1.01
C ARG A 90 -19.34 8.86 -0.43
N LEU A 91 -18.55 8.01 0.20
CA LEU A 91 -19.01 6.77 0.82
C LEU A 91 -19.93 7.03 2.00
N VAL A 92 -19.64 8.06 2.79
CA VAL A 92 -20.54 8.44 3.88
C VAL A 92 -21.87 8.93 3.33
N GLY A 93 -21.88 9.70 2.24
CA GLY A 93 -23.11 10.05 1.53
C GLY A 93 -23.90 8.84 1.04
N ASP A 94 -23.22 7.80 0.53
CA ASP A 94 -23.88 6.56 0.12
C ASP A 94 -24.49 5.81 1.31
N VAL A 95 -23.80 5.81 2.46
CA VAL A 95 -24.28 5.19 3.71
C VAL A 95 -25.48 5.95 4.28
N THR A 96 -25.44 7.28 4.35
CA THR A 96 -26.54 8.10 4.88
C THR A 96 -27.77 8.02 3.99
N ASN A 97 -27.60 8.05 2.66
CA ASN A 97 -28.69 7.87 1.71
C ASN A 97 -29.35 6.48 1.82
N GLU A 98 -28.53 5.44 1.98
CA GLU A 98 -29.06 4.08 2.16
C GLU A 98 -29.77 3.92 3.51
N ALA A 99 -29.24 4.53 4.57
CA ALA A 99 -29.88 4.57 5.88
C ALA A 99 -31.22 5.32 5.85
N ASP A 100 -31.31 6.46 5.14
CA ASP A 100 -32.54 7.23 4.98
C ASP A 100 -33.61 6.43 4.22
N ARG A 101 -33.19 5.74 3.17
CA ARG A 101 -34.07 4.81 2.42
C ARG A 101 -34.62 3.71 3.32
N ILE A 102 -33.79 3.10 4.16
CA ILE A 102 -34.22 2.04 5.09
C ILE A 102 -35.14 2.61 6.18
N ALA A 103 -34.82 3.79 6.72
CA ALA A 103 -35.61 4.46 7.73
C ALA A 103 -37.02 4.83 7.23
N THR A 104 -37.13 5.27 5.97
CA THR A 104 -38.40 5.68 5.35
C THR A 104 -39.23 4.50 4.84
N SER A 105 -38.59 3.48 4.26
CA SER A 105 -39.30 2.32 3.70
C SER A 105 -39.61 1.23 4.73
N VAL A 106 -38.92 1.20 5.87
CA VAL A 106 -39.02 0.12 6.88
C VAL A 106 -38.69 -1.26 6.29
N GLU A 107 -38.00 -1.29 5.15
CA GLU A 107 -37.62 -2.50 4.43
C GLU A 107 -36.18 -2.41 3.95
N VAL A 108 -35.44 -3.51 4.10
CA VAL A 108 -34.12 -3.66 3.48
C VAL A 108 -34.35 -4.30 2.12
N SER A 109 -34.42 -3.47 1.08
CA SER A 109 -34.69 -3.92 -0.28
C SER A 109 -33.47 -4.48 -1.02
N ASP A 110 -32.25 -4.21 -0.53
CA ASP A 110 -31.02 -4.77 -1.10
C ASP A 110 -29.94 -4.92 0.00
N ALA A 111 -30.06 -5.98 0.81
CA ALA A 111 -29.12 -6.27 1.88
C ALA A 111 -27.69 -6.49 1.37
N ARG A 112 -27.57 -7.02 0.14
CA ARG A 112 -26.27 -7.23 -0.51
C ARG A 112 -25.58 -5.91 -0.82
N ARG A 113 -26.30 -4.92 -1.34
CA ARG A 113 -25.77 -3.57 -1.61
C ARG A 113 -25.36 -2.87 -0.32
N LEU A 114 -26.19 -2.91 0.72
CA LEU A 114 -25.84 -2.35 2.03
C LEU A 114 -24.54 -2.96 2.56
N ASN A 115 -24.42 -4.28 2.55
CA ASN A 115 -23.22 -4.98 2.99
C ASN A 115 -21.97 -4.63 2.16
N LEU A 116 -22.13 -4.39 0.85
CA LEU A 116 -21.03 -3.92 0.00
C LEU A 116 -20.58 -2.50 0.37
N ILE A 117 -21.53 -1.59 0.61
CA ILE A 117 -21.23 -0.20 1.01
C ILE A 117 -20.52 -0.19 2.38
N LEU A 118 -21.03 -0.92 3.37
CA LEU A 118 -20.43 -1.00 4.70
C LEU A 118 -19.02 -1.62 4.66
N ARG A 119 -18.82 -2.65 3.83
CA ARG A 119 -17.51 -3.27 3.62
C ARG A 119 -16.52 -2.32 2.94
N ASP A 120 -16.97 -1.57 1.92
CA ASP A 120 -16.13 -0.58 1.24
C ASP A 120 -15.77 0.58 2.17
N LEU A 121 -16.71 1.07 2.98
CA LEU A 121 -16.46 2.07 4.02
C LEU A 121 -15.38 1.59 5.00
N ASN A 122 -15.52 0.38 5.54
CA ASN A 122 -14.53 -0.17 6.49
C ASN A 122 -13.14 -0.32 5.83
N GLN A 123 -13.10 -0.84 4.60
CA GLN A 123 -11.84 -0.99 3.87
C GLN A 123 -11.18 0.36 3.55
N GLN A 124 -11.95 1.36 3.12
CA GLN A 124 -11.40 2.68 2.82
C GLN A 124 -11.02 3.45 4.08
N THR A 125 -11.72 3.22 5.21
CA THR A 125 -11.31 3.76 6.51
C THR A 125 -9.94 3.21 6.89
N LEU A 126 -9.72 1.88 6.82
CA LEU A 126 -8.41 1.28 7.08
C LEU A 126 -7.30 1.83 6.18
N ILE A 127 -7.60 2.06 4.89
CA ILE A 127 -6.64 2.63 3.93
C ILE A 127 -6.34 4.10 4.26
N ALA A 128 -7.37 4.90 4.55
CA ALA A 128 -7.24 6.31 4.88
C ALA A 128 -6.46 6.49 6.19
N CYS A 129 -6.71 5.64 7.19
CA CYS A 129 -5.94 5.61 8.43
C CYS A 129 -4.47 5.26 8.21
N ALA A 130 -4.18 4.30 7.32
CA ALA A 130 -2.81 3.94 6.98
C ALA A 130 -2.04 5.09 6.29
N HIS A 131 -2.73 5.96 5.55
CA HIS A 131 -2.12 7.12 4.87
C HIS A 131 -2.08 8.37 5.75
N ALA A 132 -3.05 8.54 6.66
CA ALA A 132 -3.02 9.62 7.65
C ALA A 132 -1.80 9.51 8.57
N GLY A 133 -1.34 8.29 8.88
CA GLY A 133 -0.08 8.08 9.60
C GLY A 133 1.16 8.68 8.93
N ASP A 134 1.16 8.85 7.60
CA ASP A 134 2.24 9.51 6.85
C ASP A 134 2.05 11.04 6.76
N ALA A 135 0.80 11.53 6.67
CA ALA A 135 0.49 12.96 6.52
C ALA A 135 0.49 13.73 7.87
N VAL A 136 0.18 13.05 8.97
CA VAL A 136 0.20 13.61 10.33
C VAL A 136 1.62 14.00 10.76
N PHE A 137 2.66 13.37 10.19
CA PHE A 137 4.05 13.73 10.44
C PHE A 137 4.45 15.10 9.85
N GLU A 138 3.84 15.55 8.75
CA GLU A 138 4.13 16.87 8.16
C GLU A 138 3.38 18.01 8.86
N GLN A 139 2.22 17.73 9.50
CA GLN A 139 1.40 18.77 10.14
C GLN A 139 1.66 18.94 11.64
N PHE A 140 2.17 17.91 12.33
CA PHE A 140 2.60 18.03 13.74
C PHE A 140 3.91 18.80 13.93
N GLU A 141 4.70 19.02 12.88
CA GLU A 141 5.93 19.82 12.97
C GLU A 141 5.65 21.33 13.08
N GLN A 142 4.39 21.78 12.89
CA GLN A 142 4.04 23.19 12.82
C GLN A 142 3.22 23.73 14.02
N ASP A 143 2.51 22.90 14.79
CA ASP A 143 1.57 23.38 15.84
C ASP A 143 1.73 22.79 17.27
N SER A 144 2.69 21.90 17.55
CA SER A 144 2.86 21.33 18.91
C SER A 144 4.12 21.81 19.63
N TYR A 145 4.03 23.02 20.20
CA TYR A 145 4.93 23.50 21.26
C TYR A 145 4.13 23.79 22.55
N ASP A 146 3.22 22.89 22.93
CA ASP A 146 2.64 22.89 24.28
C ASP A 146 2.02 21.51 24.57
N GLY A 147 2.61 20.74 25.49
CA GLY A 147 2.02 19.46 25.94
C GLY A 147 2.92 18.22 25.82
N PHE A 148 4.10 18.25 26.42
CA PHE A 148 4.83 17.02 26.77
C PHE A 148 4.86 16.86 28.30
N SER A 149 3.73 16.43 28.87
CA SER A 149 3.58 16.16 30.30
C SER A 149 3.01 14.76 30.55
N SER A 150 3.58 13.73 29.91
CA SER A 150 3.25 12.33 30.26
C SER A 150 4.32 11.31 29.89
N ILE A 151 5.61 11.65 29.96
CA ILE A 151 6.65 10.64 30.19
C ILE A 151 6.93 10.61 31.69
N ALA A 152 6.24 9.71 32.38
CA ALA A 152 6.56 9.37 33.76
C ALA A 152 7.96 8.73 33.82
N ASP A 153 8.79 9.33 34.68
CA ASP A 153 10.04 8.81 35.26
C ASP A 153 11.25 8.57 34.34
N LEU A 154 11.54 9.54 33.47
CA LEU A 154 12.93 9.85 33.15
C LEU A 154 13.40 10.97 34.09
N ASP A 155 14.34 10.65 34.98
CA ASP A 155 14.96 11.60 35.90
C ASP A 155 15.78 12.64 35.12
N TRP A 156 15.08 13.68 34.64
CA TRP A 156 15.67 14.80 33.93
C TRP A 156 16.69 15.58 34.78
N GLN A 157 16.65 15.45 36.11
CA GLN A 157 17.67 16.03 36.99
C GLN A 157 18.98 15.24 36.93
N ALA A 158 18.93 13.90 36.83
CA ALA A 158 20.13 13.07 36.61
C ALA A 158 20.75 13.32 35.22
N VAL A 159 19.93 13.53 34.19
CA VAL A 159 20.40 13.88 32.84
C VAL A 159 21.04 15.28 32.82
N ASN A 160 20.42 16.27 33.49
CA ASN A 160 21.00 17.61 33.63
C ASN A 160 22.26 17.65 34.50
N GLY A 161 22.39 16.78 35.49
CA GLY A 161 23.60 16.63 36.30
C GLY A 161 24.79 16.11 35.47
N LEU A 162 24.55 15.12 34.62
CA LEU A 162 25.57 14.59 33.70
C LEU A 162 25.97 15.58 32.59
N LEU A 163 25.04 16.43 32.16
CA LEU A 163 25.28 17.48 31.16
C LEU A 163 26.04 18.70 31.72
N THR A 164 25.86 19.01 33.01
CA THR A 164 26.54 20.16 33.64
C THR A 164 27.96 19.83 34.11
N GLU A 165 28.24 18.58 34.51
CA GLU A 165 29.57 18.19 35.00
C GLU A 165 30.59 17.90 33.88
N SER A 166 30.14 17.65 32.64
CA SER A 166 31.05 17.49 31.50
C SER A 166 30.41 17.86 30.15
N LYS A 167 30.45 19.16 29.81
CA LYS A 167 29.96 19.72 28.54
C LYS A 167 30.39 18.93 27.29
N THR A 168 31.57 18.31 27.32
CA THR A 168 32.11 17.48 26.23
C THR A 168 31.46 16.11 26.12
N VAL A 169 31.04 15.49 27.23
CA VAL A 169 30.39 14.16 27.22
C VAL A 169 28.95 14.29 26.78
N GLY A 170 28.23 15.32 27.24
CA GLY A 170 26.85 15.58 26.84
C GLY A 170 26.68 15.84 25.34
N MET A 171 27.61 16.59 24.74
CA MET A 171 27.63 16.82 23.29
C MET A 171 27.92 15.53 22.51
N GLY A 172 28.80 14.67 23.02
CA GLY A 172 29.11 13.37 22.42
C GLY A 172 27.91 12.40 22.42
N VAL A 173 27.14 12.37 23.50
CA VAL A 173 25.93 11.54 23.60
C VAL A 173 24.88 11.99 22.58
N LEU A 174 24.67 13.31 22.45
CA LEU A 174 23.68 13.87 21.54
C LEU A 174 24.02 13.61 20.06
N VAL A 175 25.29 13.77 19.67
CA VAL A 175 25.76 13.42 18.31
C VAL A 175 25.62 11.93 18.03
N THR A 176 25.91 11.07 19.02
CA THR A 176 25.79 9.61 18.85
C THR A 176 24.33 9.19 18.71
N LEU A 177 23.43 9.84 19.45
CA LEU A 177 21.99 9.55 19.39
C LEU A 177 21.39 9.99 18.05
N VAL A 178 21.67 11.22 17.61
CA VAL A 178 21.22 11.72 16.30
C VAL A 178 21.84 10.90 15.16
N GLY A 179 23.14 10.62 15.22
CA GLY A 179 23.82 9.79 14.23
C GLY A 179 23.28 8.35 14.19
N GLY A 180 22.92 7.80 15.35
CA GLY A 180 22.27 6.49 15.46
C GLY A 180 20.91 6.46 14.77
N VAL A 181 20.05 7.45 15.03
CA VAL A 181 18.72 7.56 14.40
C VAL A 181 18.84 7.71 12.89
N VAL A 182 19.69 8.63 12.40
CA VAL A 182 19.92 8.81 10.96
C VAL A 182 20.48 7.54 10.32
N GLY A 183 21.41 6.85 11.01
CA GLY A 183 21.98 5.59 10.56
C GLY A 183 20.92 4.48 10.45
N VAL A 184 20.01 4.36 11.42
CA VAL A 184 18.91 3.40 11.39
C VAL A 184 17.93 3.72 10.25
N LEU A 185 17.54 4.98 10.07
CA LEU A 185 16.67 5.39 8.96
C LEU A 185 17.31 5.07 7.61
N TYR A 186 18.62 5.32 7.46
CA TYR A 186 19.35 4.97 6.24
C TYR A 186 19.40 3.45 6.01
N LEU A 187 19.60 2.65 7.06
CA LEU A 187 19.57 1.19 6.96
C LEU A 187 18.18 0.67 6.56
N ILE A 188 17.10 1.28 7.07
CA ILE A 188 15.73 0.93 6.71
C ILE A 188 15.44 1.29 5.24
N ASP A 189 15.77 2.50 4.79
CA ASP A 189 15.57 2.90 3.38
C ASP A 189 16.41 2.04 2.43
N SER A 190 17.68 1.81 2.78
CA SER A 190 18.57 0.94 1.99
C SER A 190 18.08 -0.51 1.96
N GLY A 191 17.65 -1.05 3.11
CA GLY A 191 17.07 -2.39 3.22
C GLY A 191 15.78 -2.52 2.42
N TYR A 192 14.88 -1.54 2.52
CA TYR A 192 13.65 -1.47 1.73
C TYR A 192 13.96 -1.45 0.23
N ARG A 193 14.88 -0.59 -0.24
CA ARG A 193 15.29 -0.55 -1.65
C ARG A 193 15.90 -1.88 -2.10
N MET A 194 16.66 -2.55 -1.24
CA MET A 194 17.27 -3.84 -1.54
C MET A 194 16.21 -4.95 -1.63
N VAL A 195 15.23 -4.97 -0.72
CA VAL A 195 14.07 -5.87 -0.77
C VAL A 195 13.23 -5.60 -2.01
N MET A 196 12.95 -4.33 -2.32
CA MET A 196 12.24 -3.95 -3.53
C MET A 196 13.02 -4.33 -4.79
N ALA A 197 14.33 -4.15 -4.83
CA ALA A 197 15.16 -4.58 -5.96
C ALA A 197 15.17 -6.12 -6.12
N LEU A 198 15.12 -6.86 -5.02
CA LEU A 198 15.02 -8.33 -5.03
C LEU A 198 13.64 -8.82 -5.46
N MET A 199 12.57 -8.18 -4.98
CA MET A 199 11.18 -8.54 -5.28
C MET A 199 10.74 -8.07 -6.68
N TYR A 200 11.15 -6.88 -7.10
CA TYR A 200 10.66 -6.19 -8.29
C TYR A 200 11.74 -6.02 -9.36
N ASN A 201 12.59 -7.05 -9.55
CA ASN A 201 13.67 -7.07 -10.54
C ASN A 201 13.16 -7.10 -12.00
N ARG A 202 12.29 -6.15 -12.38
CA ARG A 202 11.88 -5.79 -13.73
C ARG A 202 12.67 -4.55 -14.13
N LYS A 203 13.35 -4.64 -15.27
CA LYS A 203 14.07 -3.50 -15.86
C LYS A 203 13.45 -3.14 -17.20
N ALA A 204 13.32 -1.85 -17.47
CA ALA A 204 13.07 -1.34 -18.80
C ALA A 204 14.28 -1.68 -19.66
N CYS A 205 14.02 -2.12 -20.88
CA CYS A 205 15.02 -2.49 -21.86
C CYS A 205 14.42 -2.33 -23.26
N ARG A 206 15.23 -2.49 -24.29
CA ARG A 206 14.77 -2.64 -25.69
C ARG A 206 15.59 -3.74 -26.32
N ILE A 207 15.11 -4.97 -26.21
CA ILE A 207 15.78 -6.15 -26.73
C ILE A 207 14.97 -6.67 -27.92
N PRO A 208 15.52 -6.70 -29.15
CA PRO A 208 14.85 -7.32 -30.28
C PRO A 208 14.69 -8.82 -30.01
N VAL A 209 13.52 -9.36 -30.30
CA VAL A 209 13.19 -10.76 -30.09
C VAL A 209 12.36 -11.29 -31.25
N THR A 210 12.61 -12.53 -31.64
CA THR A 210 11.73 -13.26 -32.54
C THR A 210 10.82 -14.17 -31.73
N LEU A 211 9.52 -13.94 -31.82
CA LEU A 211 8.50 -14.80 -31.23
C LEU A 211 8.18 -15.93 -32.20
N ARG A 212 8.07 -17.17 -31.71
CA ARG A 212 7.72 -18.33 -32.52
C ARG A 212 6.46 -18.99 -31.95
N LEU A 213 5.47 -19.15 -32.81
CA LEU A 213 4.20 -19.83 -32.53
C LEU A 213 4.02 -20.97 -33.53
N GLY A 214 4.44 -22.17 -33.15
CA GLY A 214 4.50 -23.30 -34.09
C GLY A 214 5.46 -23.03 -35.25
N THR A 215 4.94 -22.92 -36.47
CA THR A 215 5.71 -22.63 -37.70
C THR A 215 5.82 -21.14 -38.01
N GLN A 216 5.05 -20.29 -37.33
CA GLN A 216 5.03 -18.86 -37.59
C GLN A 216 6.06 -18.12 -36.72
N THR A 217 6.58 -17.02 -37.24
CA THR A 217 7.59 -16.21 -36.58
C THR A 217 7.28 -14.73 -36.70
N PHE A 218 7.31 -14.01 -35.59
CA PHE A 218 6.99 -12.59 -35.52
C PHE A 218 8.16 -11.82 -34.92
N GLN A 219 8.43 -10.63 -35.42
CA GLN A 219 9.43 -9.74 -34.82
C GLN A 219 8.78 -8.84 -33.78
N ALA A 220 9.43 -8.74 -32.62
CA ALA A 220 8.97 -7.89 -31.54
C ALA A 220 10.14 -7.32 -30.73
N THR A 221 9.83 -6.40 -29.83
CA THR A 221 10.80 -5.81 -28.91
C THR A 221 10.36 -6.01 -27.47
N ILE A 222 11.25 -6.55 -26.64
CA ILE A 222 11.03 -6.62 -25.20
C ILE A 222 11.31 -5.25 -24.60
N VAL A 223 10.25 -4.60 -24.10
CA VAL A 223 10.30 -3.27 -23.49
C VAL A 223 10.54 -3.33 -21.98
N THR A 224 10.21 -4.44 -21.34
CA THR A 224 10.49 -4.66 -19.92
C THR A 224 10.80 -6.13 -19.68
N LEU A 225 11.90 -6.42 -18.99
CA LEU A 225 12.34 -7.78 -18.68
C LEU A 225 12.44 -8.00 -17.17
N GLY A 226 11.68 -8.95 -16.67
CA GLY A 226 11.79 -9.49 -15.32
C GLY A 226 12.28 -10.94 -15.31
N ARG A 227 12.45 -11.50 -14.11
CA ARG A 227 12.81 -12.93 -13.97
C ARG A 227 11.68 -13.89 -14.32
N GLY A 228 10.43 -13.50 -14.11
CA GLY A 228 9.26 -14.36 -14.34
C GLY A 228 8.41 -13.97 -15.54
N GLY A 229 8.87 -13.01 -16.34
CA GLY A 229 8.12 -12.55 -17.50
C GLY A 229 8.68 -11.28 -18.09
N CYS A 230 8.09 -10.87 -19.20
CA CYS A 230 8.46 -9.69 -19.93
C CYS A 230 7.22 -8.96 -20.46
N ARG A 231 7.43 -7.73 -20.90
CA ARG A 231 6.47 -6.96 -21.69
C ARG A 231 7.05 -6.78 -23.07
N VAL A 232 6.21 -6.98 -24.07
CA VAL A 232 6.59 -6.99 -25.48
C VAL A 232 5.77 -5.95 -26.22
N HIS A 233 6.44 -5.25 -27.13
CA HIS A 233 5.84 -4.40 -28.14
C HIS A 233 6.09 -5.06 -29.51
N PRO A 234 5.06 -5.52 -30.23
CA PRO A 234 5.24 -6.10 -31.55
C PRO A 234 5.77 -5.05 -32.54
N THR A 235 6.45 -5.49 -33.60
CA THR A 235 6.90 -4.58 -34.67
C THR A 235 5.77 -4.30 -35.66
N ASP A 236 4.95 -5.31 -35.94
CA ASP A 236 3.73 -5.22 -36.73
C ASP A 236 2.55 -5.59 -35.82
N LEU A 237 1.69 -4.62 -35.53
CA LEU A 237 0.53 -4.81 -34.63
C LEU A 237 -0.56 -5.63 -35.30
N ASP A 238 -0.83 -5.39 -36.58
CA ASP A 238 -1.92 -6.05 -37.31
C ASP A 238 -1.64 -7.56 -37.44
N GLU A 239 -0.40 -7.93 -37.82
CA GLU A 239 0.00 -9.34 -37.90
C GLU A 239 -0.02 -10.02 -36.51
N PHE A 240 0.35 -9.28 -35.46
CA PHE A 240 0.35 -9.81 -34.09
C PHE A 240 -1.07 -10.06 -33.59
N ASP A 241 -2.00 -9.15 -33.87
CA ASP A 241 -3.39 -9.23 -33.44
C ASP A 241 -4.14 -10.41 -34.07
N ASP A 242 -3.88 -10.72 -35.34
CA ASP A 242 -4.42 -11.89 -36.03
C ASP A 242 -4.08 -13.22 -35.31
N HIS A 243 -2.95 -13.25 -34.59
CA HIS A 243 -2.43 -14.45 -33.92
C HIS A 243 -2.63 -14.43 -32.40
N LEU A 244 -3.16 -13.34 -31.83
CA LEU A 244 -3.39 -13.20 -30.39
C LEU A 244 -4.24 -14.33 -29.80
N ALA A 245 -5.30 -14.74 -30.50
CA ALA A 245 -6.19 -15.80 -30.06
C ALA A 245 -5.44 -17.13 -29.89
N GLN A 246 -4.50 -17.42 -30.79
CA GLN A 246 -3.68 -18.63 -30.74
C GLN A 246 -2.59 -18.55 -29.67
N MET A 247 -1.94 -17.39 -29.52
CA MET A 247 -0.95 -17.13 -28.45
C MET A 247 -1.53 -17.26 -27.04
N ARG A 248 -2.84 -17.10 -26.86
CA ARG A 248 -3.54 -17.35 -25.59
C ARG A 248 -3.66 -18.83 -25.25
N GLN A 249 -3.70 -19.70 -26.25
CA GLN A 249 -3.93 -21.14 -26.07
C GLN A 249 -2.62 -21.93 -26.00
N VAL A 250 -1.59 -21.47 -26.72
CA VAL A 250 -0.33 -22.20 -26.89
C VAL A 250 0.85 -21.36 -26.38
N PRO A 251 1.81 -21.97 -25.66
CA PRO A 251 3.03 -21.27 -25.26
C PRO A 251 3.79 -20.73 -26.47
N THR A 252 4.20 -19.47 -26.36
CA THR A 252 5.03 -18.78 -27.36
C THR A 252 6.50 -18.95 -27.00
N LEU A 253 7.34 -19.28 -27.97
CA LEU A 253 8.79 -19.39 -27.78
C LEU A 253 9.46 -18.07 -28.15
N PHE A 254 10.22 -17.51 -27.24
CA PHE A 254 10.99 -16.29 -27.42
C PHE A 254 12.42 -16.68 -27.79
N ASP A 255 12.87 -16.32 -28.99
CA ASP A 255 14.25 -16.50 -29.43
C ASP A 255 14.99 -15.16 -29.37
N ILE A 256 15.93 -15.06 -28.42
CA ILE A 256 16.73 -13.86 -28.17
C ILE A 256 18.20 -14.24 -28.33
N ASP A 257 18.79 -14.02 -29.50
CA ASP A 257 20.20 -14.32 -29.77
C ASP A 257 20.58 -15.77 -29.39
N GLY A 258 19.72 -16.74 -29.75
CA GLY A 258 19.89 -18.16 -29.43
C GLY A 258 19.42 -18.58 -28.04
N PHE A 259 18.99 -17.64 -27.19
CA PHE A 259 18.28 -17.98 -25.95
C PHE A 259 16.81 -18.23 -26.24
N VAL A 260 16.38 -19.49 -26.09
CA VAL A 260 14.97 -19.88 -26.24
C VAL A 260 14.28 -19.90 -24.88
N ILE A 261 13.23 -19.09 -24.73
CA ILE A 261 12.43 -18.99 -23.50
C ILE A 261 10.96 -19.25 -23.83
N GLU A 262 10.35 -20.20 -23.14
CA GLU A 262 8.92 -20.47 -23.28
C GLU A 262 8.09 -19.55 -22.37
N ALA A 263 7.09 -18.89 -22.95
CA ALA A 263 6.23 -17.94 -22.24
C ALA A 263 4.77 -18.01 -22.67
N ASN A 264 3.87 -17.71 -21.74
CA ASN A 264 2.45 -17.61 -21.99
C ASN A 264 2.01 -16.15 -21.89
N ILE A 265 1.07 -15.75 -22.74
CA ILE A 265 0.48 -14.42 -22.64
C ILE A 265 -0.32 -14.31 -21.34
N SER A 266 -0.13 -13.20 -20.62
CA SER A 266 -0.74 -12.96 -19.30
C SER A 266 -1.74 -11.80 -19.33
N ALA A 267 -1.47 -10.77 -20.14
CA ALA A 267 -2.36 -9.64 -20.35
C ALA A 267 -2.02 -8.98 -21.68
N ILE A 268 -3.03 -8.40 -22.32
CA ILE A 268 -2.89 -7.62 -23.56
C ILE A 268 -3.40 -6.22 -23.23
N TYR A 269 -2.67 -5.22 -23.71
CA TYR A 269 -3.01 -3.80 -23.68
C TYR A 269 -2.92 -3.29 -25.12
N GLU A 270 -3.37 -2.06 -25.38
CA GLU A 270 -3.42 -1.45 -26.73
C GLU A 270 -2.14 -1.70 -27.55
N ASP A 271 -0.96 -1.28 -27.07
CA ASP A 271 0.28 -1.38 -27.86
C ASP A 271 1.26 -2.44 -27.35
N VAL A 272 0.93 -3.12 -26.25
CA VAL A 272 1.89 -4.00 -25.55
C VAL A 272 1.21 -5.22 -24.97
N SER A 273 1.93 -6.33 -24.94
CA SER A 273 1.49 -7.58 -24.32
C SER A 273 2.44 -8.02 -23.22
N ASP A 274 1.88 -8.39 -22.07
CA ASP A 274 2.60 -8.97 -20.95
C ASP A 274 2.66 -10.49 -21.11
N PHE A 275 3.87 -11.06 -21.06
CA PHE A 275 4.13 -12.49 -21.08
C PHE A 275 4.71 -12.96 -19.76
N ARG A 276 4.28 -14.13 -19.31
CA ARG A 276 4.81 -14.82 -18.14
C ARG A 276 5.66 -16.00 -18.61
N PHE A 277 6.90 -16.08 -18.16
CA PHE A 277 7.77 -17.21 -18.48
C PHE A 277 7.26 -18.46 -17.77
N ARG A 278 7.29 -19.60 -18.48
CA ARG A 278 6.91 -20.90 -17.89
C ARG A 278 7.86 -21.30 -16.77
N GLN A 279 9.15 -20.98 -16.95
CA GLN A 279 10.18 -21.12 -15.94
C GLN A 279 10.85 -19.77 -15.69
N ASN A 280 11.04 -19.43 -14.42
CA ASN A 280 11.74 -18.20 -14.06
C ASN A 280 13.20 -18.26 -14.54
N ILE A 281 13.65 -17.23 -15.24
CA ILE A 281 15.06 -17.12 -15.64
C ILE A 281 15.94 -16.80 -14.42
N HIS A 282 17.14 -17.37 -14.41
CA HIS A 282 18.15 -17.08 -13.41
C HIS A 282 18.62 -15.62 -13.52
N LEU A 283 19.07 -15.05 -12.40
CA LEU A 283 19.60 -13.68 -12.36
C LEU A 283 20.76 -13.48 -13.35
N ARG A 284 21.61 -14.50 -13.52
CA ARG A 284 22.72 -14.47 -14.48
C ARG A 284 22.21 -14.37 -15.93
N ALA A 285 21.24 -15.18 -16.30
CA ALA A 285 20.62 -15.16 -17.62
C ALA A 285 19.94 -13.81 -17.88
N GLN A 286 19.19 -13.29 -16.91
CA GLN A 286 18.58 -11.96 -17.00
C GLN A 286 19.63 -10.86 -17.24
N LYS A 287 20.74 -10.87 -16.49
CA LYS A 287 21.83 -9.90 -16.70
C LYS A 287 22.46 -10.03 -18.10
N THR A 288 22.57 -11.24 -18.65
CA THR A 288 23.06 -11.47 -20.01
C THR A 288 22.08 -10.89 -21.04
N LEU A 289 20.79 -11.21 -20.94
CA LEU A 289 19.76 -10.69 -21.85
C LEU A 289 19.67 -9.17 -21.79
N LEU A 290 19.75 -8.58 -20.61
CA LEU A 290 19.73 -7.12 -20.44
C LEU A 290 20.91 -6.41 -21.12
N LYS A 291 22.04 -7.09 -21.36
CA LYS A 291 23.16 -6.51 -22.12
C LYS A 291 22.88 -6.43 -23.62
N LEU A 292 21.91 -7.19 -24.12
CA LEU A 292 21.46 -7.14 -25.52
C LEU A 292 20.50 -5.97 -25.77
N SER A 293 20.17 -5.19 -24.73
CA SER A 293 19.31 -4.03 -24.83
C SER A 293 19.99 -2.90 -25.61
N THR A 294 19.27 -2.30 -26.55
CA THR A 294 19.74 -1.11 -27.29
C THR A 294 19.76 0.15 -26.44
N ILE A 295 19.05 0.14 -25.31
CA ILE A 295 19.07 1.22 -24.29
C ILE A 295 19.72 0.74 -23.00
N SER A 296 20.27 1.66 -22.21
CA SER A 296 20.75 1.37 -20.86
C SER A 296 19.58 0.92 -19.96
N PRO A 297 19.61 -0.30 -19.39
CA PRO A 297 18.48 -0.78 -18.60
C PRO A 297 18.31 -0.06 -17.26
N TYR A 298 17.09 0.37 -16.95
CA TYR A 298 16.75 1.06 -15.69
C TYR A 298 15.56 0.40 -14.99
N TYR A 299 15.40 0.66 -13.69
CA TYR A 299 14.31 0.08 -12.90
C TYR A 299 12.97 0.74 -13.22
N VAL A 300 11.93 -0.07 -13.41
CA VAL A 300 10.57 0.42 -13.68
C VAL A 300 9.71 0.22 -12.44
N LYS A 301 9.08 1.31 -11.97
CA LYS A 301 8.06 1.23 -10.92
C LYS A 301 6.80 0.57 -11.49
N LYS A 302 6.19 -0.34 -10.75
CA LYS A 302 4.93 -1.00 -11.16
C LYS A 302 3.80 0.03 -11.15
N THR A 303 3.37 0.50 -12.31
CA THR A 303 2.12 1.27 -12.45
C THR A 303 0.95 0.31 -12.24
N GLY A 304 0.19 0.52 -11.16
CA GLY A 304 -0.87 -0.37 -10.69
C GLY A 304 -2.19 -0.32 -11.47
N LYS A 305 -2.23 0.18 -12.71
CA LYS A 305 -3.46 0.12 -13.52
C LYS A 305 -3.69 -1.33 -13.96
N LYS A 306 -4.53 -2.05 -13.21
CA LYS A 306 -5.15 -3.29 -13.70
C LYS A 306 -6.07 -2.92 -14.86
N PRO A 307 -6.16 -3.73 -15.93
CA PRO A 307 -7.14 -3.53 -16.99
C PRO A 307 -8.54 -3.54 -16.36
N THR A 308 -9.31 -2.49 -16.63
CA THR A 308 -10.67 -2.29 -16.15
C THR A 308 -11.55 -3.41 -16.73
N SER A 309 -12.48 -3.95 -15.96
CA SER A 309 -13.32 -5.10 -16.36
C SER A 309 -14.08 -4.93 -17.68
N GLN A 310 -14.17 -3.72 -18.23
CA GLN A 310 -14.73 -3.44 -19.56
C GLN A 310 -13.85 -3.96 -20.72
N GLU A 311 -12.52 -3.95 -20.61
CA GLU A 311 -11.62 -4.53 -21.64
C GLU A 311 -11.62 -6.06 -21.63
N LYS A 312 -12.04 -6.68 -20.52
CA LYS A 312 -12.21 -8.15 -20.46
C LYS A 312 -13.48 -8.63 -21.17
N GLN A 313 -14.47 -7.76 -21.36
CA GLN A 313 -15.77 -8.12 -21.95
C GLN A 313 -15.87 -7.79 -23.44
N LEU A 314 -15.04 -6.89 -23.97
CA LEU A 314 -14.93 -6.64 -25.41
C LEU A 314 -14.04 -7.66 -26.17
N ALA A 315 -13.51 -8.66 -25.46
CA ALA A 315 -12.66 -9.73 -26.01
C ALA A 315 -13.29 -11.14 -25.90
N LEU A 316 -14.63 -11.19 -25.85
CA LEU A 316 -15.43 -12.42 -26.03
C LEU A 316 -16.00 -12.45 -27.45
#